data_AF-A0AAD2D0F7-F1
#
_entry.id   AF-A0AAD2D0F7-F1
#
_cell.length_a   1.000
_cell.length_b   1.000
_cell.length_c   1.000
_cell.angle_alpha   90.00
_cell.angle_beta   90.00
_cell.angle_gamma   90.00
#
_symmetry.space_group_name_H-M   'P 1'
#
loop_
_entity.id
_entity.type
_entity.pdbx_description
1 polymer ?
#
loop_
_entity_poly.entity_id
_entity_poly.type
_entity_poly.pdbx_seq_one_letter_code
_entity_poly.pdbx_strand_id
1 'polypeptide(L)'
;MSLTMSGKPRQKRRSKHDQAGRDFKCHYCENAYLSYPAMYTHMKTKHYYNGSGGNPDMIMTTGRGRGRPRKNFGKVTKLNPESDDYFKTMEKCGGPTDPLTGFEDCLIHVLKQLNKEEVDFSRYPLYESLHKFSFERTPGNPEEEREKSAKLKDPALEIEYEKMGEEERNKLNCDDIFAVYLRQASQKVNESFYKLLLKFIIIYRECANKLGPKLADSDDIDKSSVKNETTESSDKFERSDKCEIDYSQIDFCTVNNAEKIPEMCNELITVFMEDHSFGIDRADAIDMTRNLCSWLYTNSLTCSKLSMAG
;
A
#
# COMPACT_ATOMS: atom_id res chain seq x y z
N MET A 1 -77.13 -2.15 9.30
CA MET A 1 -76.31 -2.94 10.27
C MET A 1 -74.85 -2.55 10.04
N SER A 2 -74.28 -1.72 10.91
CA SER A 2 -72.90 -1.22 10.77
C SER A 2 -72.03 -1.83 11.86
N LEU A 3 -71.03 -2.63 11.46
CA LEU A 3 -70.03 -3.23 12.33
C LEU A 3 -68.93 -2.21 12.64
N THR A 4 -68.82 -1.81 13.90
CA THR A 4 -67.73 -0.97 14.42
C THR A 4 -66.53 -1.84 14.80
N MET A 5 -65.40 -1.65 14.10
CA MET A 5 -64.12 -2.28 14.41
C MET A 5 -63.43 -1.54 15.57
N SER A 6 -63.27 -2.21 16.70
CA SER A 6 -62.57 -1.72 17.89
C SER A 6 -61.05 -1.80 17.71
N GLY A 7 -60.41 -0.64 17.48
CA GLY A 7 -58.95 -0.52 17.42
C GLY A 7 -58.28 -0.80 18.76
N LYS A 8 -57.29 -1.71 18.78
CA LYS A 8 -56.48 -1.99 19.98
C LYS A 8 -55.68 -0.73 20.41
N PRO A 9 -55.71 -0.34 21.69
CA PRO A 9 -54.96 0.82 22.16
C PRO A 9 -53.44 0.58 22.05
N ARG A 10 -52.71 1.57 21.52
CA ARG A 10 -51.24 1.55 21.42
C ARG A 10 -50.63 1.49 22.83
N GLN A 11 -49.94 0.39 23.13
CA GLN A 11 -49.22 0.21 24.39
C GLN A 11 -48.11 1.28 24.52
N LYS A 12 -48.18 2.08 25.58
CA LYS A 12 -47.10 3.01 25.96
C LYS A 12 -45.82 2.21 26.21
N ARG A 13 -44.69 2.71 25.68
CA ARG A 13 -43.36 2.13 25.94
C ARG A 13 -43.10 2.15 27.46
N ARG A 14 -42.74 0.99 28.03
CA ARG A 14 -42.46 0.88 29.46
C ARG A 14 -41.21 1.69 29.83
N SER A 15 -41.21 2.20 31.06
CA SER A 15 -40.08 2.93 31.65
C SER A 15 -38.86 2.01 31.78
N LYS A 16 -37.65 2.57 31.61
CA LYS A 16 -36.39 1.84 31.78
C LYS A 16 -36.20 1.33 33.22
N HIS A 17 -36.84 1.97 34.20
CA HIS A 17 -36.79 1.61 35.62
C HIS A 17 -37.94 0.71 36.08
N ASP A 18 -38.85 0.34 35.17
CA ASP A 18 -39.94 -0.58 35.49
C ASP A 18 -39.37 -1.99 35.76
N GLN A 19 -39.56 -2.48 36.99
CA GLN A 19 -39.14 -3.82 37.41
C GLN A 19 -40.16 -4.91 37.06
N ALA A 20 -41.39 -4.53 36.68
CA ALA A 20 -42.45 -5.50 36.41
C ALA A 20 -42.12 -6.38 35.20
N GLY A 21 -42.08 -7.71 35.42
CA GLY A 21 -41.83 -8.73 34.41
C GLY A 21 -40.35 -8.95 34.06
N ARG A 22 -39.41 -8.50 34.92
CA ARG A 22 -37.97 -8.75 34.77
C ARG A 22 -37.52 -9.94 35.60
N ASP A 23 -38.07 -11.11 35.30
CA ASP A 23 -37.88 -12.31 36.12
C ASP A 23 -36.52 -12.98 35.89
N PHE A 24 -35.77 -12.57 34.86
CA PHE A 24 -34.49 -13.17 34.48
C PHE A 24 -33.32 -12.35 35.02
N LYS A 25 -32.76 -12.76 36.17
CA LYS A 25 -31.63 -12.10 36.82
C LYS A 25 -30.29 -12.71 36.35
N CYS A 26 -29.30 -11.86 36.10
CA CYS A 26 -27.95 -12.31 35.83
C CYS A 26 -27.35 -12.98 37.08
N HIS A 27 -26.56 -14.04 36.90
CA HIS A 27 -25.93 -14.74 38.01
C HIS A 27 -24.64 -14.06 38.51
N TYR A 28 -24.05 -13.19 37.68
CA TYR A 28 -22.78 -12.52 37.94
C TYR A 28 -22.95 -11.04 38.33
N CYS A 29 -24.15 -10.47 38.20
CA CYS A 29 -24.47 -9.11 38.62
C CYS A 29 -25.96 -8.95 38.92
N GLU A 30 -26.36 -7.82 39.49
CA GLU A 30 -27.72 -7.59 39.97
C GLU A 30 -28.73 -7.19 38.87
N ASN A 31 -28.33 -7.23 37.58
CA ASN A 31 -29.19 -6.81 36.49
C ASN A 31 -30.29 -7.84 36.19
N ALA A 32 -31.53 -7.35 36.04
CA ALA A 32 -32.71 -8.14 35.71
C ALA A 32 -33.28 -7.77 34.32
N TYR A 33 -33.74 -8.79 33.59
CA TYR A 33 -34.15 -8.71 32.18
C TYR A 33 -35.56 -9.26 31.97
N LEU A 34 -36.25 -8.72 30.97
CA LEU A 34 -37.62 -9.09 30.60
C LEU A 34 -37.75 -10.50 29.97
N SER A 35 -36.63 -11.09 29.54
CA SER A 35 -36.62 -12.42 28.91
C SER A 35 -35.25 -13.10 29.06
N TYR A 36 -35.25 -14.43 29.06
CA TYR A 36 -34.03 -15.24 29.10
C TYR A 36 -33.03 -14.90 27.96
N PRO A 37 -33.44 -14.71 26.69
CA PRO A 37 -32.50 -14.34 25.62
C PRO A 37 -31.78 -13.00 25.87
N ALA A 38 -32.48 -12.01 26.45
CA ALA A 38 -31.88 -10.72 26.79
C ALA A 38 -30.85 -10.86 27.91
N MET A 39 -31.18 -11.64 28.95
CA MET A 39 -30.26 -11.99 30.04
C MET A 39 -29.04 -12.77 29.52
N TYR A 40 -29.24 -13.79 28.67
CA TYR A 40 -28.17 -14.61 28.11
C TYR A 40 -27.21 -13.80 27.24
N THR A 41 -27.72 -12.87 26.43
CA THR A 41 -26.90 -11.97 25.62
C THR A 41 -26.05 -11.04 26.50
N HIS A 42 -26.63 -10.51 27.58
CA HIS A 42 -25.88 -9.75 28.57
C HIS A 42 -24.80 -10.59 29.24
N MET A 43 -25.13 -11.78 29.73
CA MET A 43 -24.18 -12.71 30.34
C MET A 43 -23.03 -13.03 29.39
N LYS A 44 -23.34 -13.33 28.13
CA LYS A 44 -22.35 -13.64 27.09
C LYS A 44 -21.39 -12.47 26.85
N THR A 45 -21.91 -11.25 26.70
CA THR A 45 -21.10 -10.07 26.32
C THR A 45 -20.36 -9.41 27.48
N LYS A 46 -20.89 -9.49 28.71
CA LYS A 46 -20.32 -8.80 29.88
C LYS A 46 -19.56 -9.70 30.85
N HIS A 47 -19.90 -10.98 30.90
CA HIS A 47 -19.31 -11.90 31.89
C HIS A 47 -18.51 -13.04 31.25
N TYR A 48 -18.87 -13.50 30.05
CA TYR A 48 -18.18 -14.63 29.40
C TYR A 48 -16.84 -14.26 28.74
N TYR A 49 -16.70 -13.04 28.20
CA TYR A 49 -15.45 -12.59 27.55
C TYR A 49 -14.44 -11.98 28.53
N ASN A 50 -14.86 -11.59 29.74
CA ASN A 50 -13.97 -10.96 30.73
C ASN A 50 -13.43 -11.94 31.80
N GLY A 51 -13.85 -13.22 31.78
CA GLY A 51 -13.62 -14.17 32.87
C GLY A 51 -12.37 -15.05 32.76
N SER A 52 -11.67 -15.07 31.63
CA SER A 52 -10.45 -15.88 31.47
C SER A 52 -9.69 -15.51 30.19
N GLY A 53 -8.67 -14.65 30.32
CA GLY A 53 -7.51 -14.58 29.41
C GLY A 53 -7.72 -14.33 27.91
N GLY A 54 -8.87 -13.80 27.48
CA GLY A 54 -9.16 -13.49 26.07
C GLY A 54 -9.10 -12.00 25.77
N ASN A 55 -8.43 -11.62 24.68
CA ASN A 55 -8.25 -10.25 24.17
C ASN A 55 -9.57 -9.45 24.08
N PRO A 56 -9.60 -8.15 24.47
CA PRO A 56 -10.84 -7.36 24.60
C PRO A 56 -11.46 -6.82 23.30
N ASP A 57 -10.92 -7.14 22.11
CA ASP A 57 -11.19 -6.36 20.89
C ASP A 57 -12.30 -6.87 19.94
N MET A 58 -13.15 -7.83 20.35
CA MET A 58 -14.28 -8.25 19.51
C MET A 58 -15.63 -8.17 20.22
N ILE A 59 -16.17 -6.94 20.32
CA ILE A 59 -17.62 -6.74 20.46
C ILE A 59 -18.18 -6.30 19.10
N MET A 60 -18.62 -7.28 18.30
CA MET A 60 -19.45 -7.07 17.10
C MET A 60 -20.83 -6.55 17.52
N THR A 61 -21.01 -5.24 17.64
CA THR A 61 -22.35 -4.65 17.78
C THR A 61 -23.01 -4.53 16.41
N THR A 62 -23.68 -5.58 15.95
CA THR A 62 -24.64 -5.48 14.83
C THR A 62 -25.92 -4.78 15.32
N GLY A 63 -25.84 -3.47 15.53
CA GLY A 63 -26.97 -2.62 15.90
C GLY A 63 -27.55 -1.90 14.69
N ARG A 64 -28.58 -2.49 14.06
CA ARG A 64 -29.49 -1.77 13.16
C ARG A 64 -30.23 -0.69 13.97
N GLY A 65 -29.82 0.56 13.85
CA GLY A 65 -30.46 1.68 14.55
C GLY A 65 -30.43 2.96 13.73
N ARG A 66 -31.61 3.40 13.30
CA ARG A 66 -31.88 4.70 12.67
C ARG A 66 -31.50 5.85 13.63
N GLY A 67 -30.77 6.85 13.13
CA GLY A 67 -30.66 8.17 13.74
C GLY A 67 -29.30 8.53 14.35
N ARG A 68 -28.65 9.53 13.72
CA ARG A 68 -27.40 10.23 14.07
C ARG A 68 -26.11 9.43 13.80
N PRO A 69 -25.24 9.89 12.88
CA PRO A 69 -23.91 9.30 12.70
C PRO A 69 -23.16 9.35 14.04
N ARG A 70 -22.84 8.17 14.59
CA ARG A 70 -21.89 8.10 15.70
C ARG A 70 -20.50 8.35 15.13
N LYS A 71 -19.77 9.30 15.71
CA LYS A 71 -18.32 9.47 15.47
C LYS A 71 -17.68 8.13 15.86
N ASN A 72 -17.24 7.36 14.86
CA ASN A 72 -16.70 6.01 15.02
C ASN A 72 -15.37 6.07 15.78
N PHE A 73 -15.41 6.07 17.10
CA PHE A 73 -14.26 5.69 17.92
C PHE A 73 -14.24 4.15 17.97
N GLY A 74 -13.42 3.52 17.13
CA GLY A 74 -13.17 2.08 17.21
C GLY A 74 -13.50 1.23 15.98
N LYS A 75 -13.86 1.82 14.82
CA LYS A 75 -13.45 1.17 13.57
C LYS A 75 -11.95 1.40 13.50
N VAL A 76 -11.16 0.36 13.23
CA VAL A 76 -9.84 0.54 12.61
C VAL A 76 -10.12 1.42 11.39
N THR A 77 -9.92 2.72 11.56
CA THR A 77 -9.89 3.66 10.44
C THR A 77 -8.85 3.06 9.54
N LYS A 78 -9.23 2.70 8.30
CA LYS A 78 -8.26 2.37 7.25
C LYS A 78 -7.17 3.41 7.40
N LEU A 79 -5.98 2.98 7.86
CA LEU A 79 -4.89 3.90 8.10
C LEU A 79 -4.60 4.57 6.77
N ASN A 80 -4.31 5.86 6.82
CA ASN A 80 -4.00 6.58 5.60
C ASN A 80 -2.74 5.95 4.97
N PRO A 81 -2.80 5.37 3.76
CA PRO A 81 -1.64 4.76 3.13
C PRO A 81 -0.52 5.76 2.86
N GLU A 82 -0.84 7.04 2.79
CA GLU A 82 0.10 8.15 2.59
C GLU A 82 0.86 8.53 3.87
N SER A 83 0.45 8.00 5.03
CA SER A 83 1.08 8.32 6.32
C SER A 83 2.21 7.37 6.68
N ASP A 84 3.15 7.86 7.49
CA ASP A 84 4.23 7.04 8.07
C ASP A 84 3.72 5.88 8.94
N ASP A 85 2.46 5.96 9.41
CA ASP A 85 1.83 4.92 10.20
C ASP A 85 1.37 3.72 9.36
N TYR A 86 1.38 3.83 8.03
CA TYR A 86 0.96 2.76 7.12
C TYR A 86 1.69 1.43 7.37
N PHE A 87 2.99 1.49 7.66
CA PHE A 87 3.82 0.32 7.95
C PHE A 87 3.77 -0.13 9.41
N LYS A 88 3.16 0.64 10.31
CA LYS A 88 3.16 0.37 11.77
C LYS A 88 2.03 -0.54 12.23
N THR A 89 1.20 -1.07 11.32
CA THR A 89 0.15 -2.03 11.70
C THR A 89 0.75 -3.34 12.15
N MET A 90 0.08 -4.04 13.08
CA MET A 90 0.55 -5.35 13.57
C MET A 90 0.79 -6.38 12.47
N GLU A 91 0.06 -6.28 11.35
CA GLU A 91 0.20 -7.20 10.21
C GLU A 91 1.38 -6.88 9.29
N LYS A 92 1.85 -5.62 9.30
CA LYS A 92 2.87 -5.13 8.36
C LYS A 92 4.19 -4.85 9.05
N CYS A 93 4.15 -4.34 10.29
CA CYS A 93 5.34 -3.95 11.01
C CYS A 93 6.25 -5.15 11.25
N GLY A 94 7.55 -4.89 11.19
CA GLY A 94 8.60 -5.89 11.42
C GLY A 94 9.88 -5.46 10.72
N GLY A 95 10.84 -6.36 10.67
CA GLY A 95 12.15 -6.09 10.08
C GLY A 95 13.19 -5.68 11.12
N PRO A 96 14.40 -5.30 10.68
CA PRO A 96 14.80 -5.16 9.27
C PRO A 96 14.79 -6.48 8.48
N THR A 97 14.31 -6.43 7.25
CA THR A 97 14.35 -7.53 6.26
C THR A 97 15.43 -7.23 5.22
N ASP A 98 16.15 -8.23 4.70
CA ASP A 98 17.10 -7.98 3.60
C ASP A 98 16.35 -7.57 2.32
N PRO A 99 16.73 -6.48 1.63
CA PRO A 99 16.06 -6.04 0.40
C PRO A 99 16.01 -7.08 -0.74
N LEU A 100 16.89 -8.08 -0.73
CA LEU A 100 16.86 -9.17 -1.71
C LEU A 100 15.99 -10.36 -1.27
N THR A 101 15.42 -10.32 -0.06
CA THR A 101 14.62 -11.43 0.49
C THR A 101 13.40 -11.71 -0.39
N GLY A 102 13.37 -12.88 -1.00
CA GLY A 102 12.27 -13.33 -1.86
C GLY A 102 12.26 -12.72 -3.27
N PHE A 103 13.34 -12.04 -3.69
CA PHE A 103 13.38 -11.39 -5.01
C PHE A 103 13.20 -12.37 -6.16
N GLU A 104 13.96 -13.47 -6.18
CA GLU A 104 13.89 -14.50 -7.21
C GLU A 104 12.48 -15.09 -7.33
N ASP A 105 11.89 -15.51 -6.20
CA ASP A 105 10.54 -16.07 -6.15
C ASP A 105 9.49 -15.07 -6.67
N CYS A 106 9.58 -13.81 -6.24
CA CYS A 106 8.67 -12.75 -6.66
C CYS A 106 8.80 -12.49 -8.16
N LEU A 107 10.03 -12.40 -8.68
CA LEU A 107 10.30 -12.13 -10.09
C LEU A 107 9.79 -13.27 -10.98
N ILE A 108 10.18 -14.52 -10.68
CA ILE A 108 9.74 -15.71 -11.42
C ILE A 108 8.21 -15.77 -11.45
N HIS A 109 7.56 -15.52 -10.31
CA HIS A 109 6.12 -15.52 -10.25
C HIS A 109 5.50 -14.45 -11.16
N VAL A 110 6.00 -13.21 -11.14
CA VAL A 110 5.46 -12.13 -11.97
C VAL A 110 5.69 -12.39 -13.46
N LEU A 111 6.91 -12.77 -13.86
CA LEU A 111 7.25 -13.04 -15.26
C LEU A 111 6.43 -14.20 -15.84
N LYS A 112 6.21 -15.25 -15.03
CA LYS A 112 5.34 -16.36 -15.41
C LYS A 112 3.90 -15.92 -15.67
N GLN A 113 3.34 -15.03 -14.85
CA GLN A 113 1.98 -14.51 -15.08
C GLN A 113 1.91 -13.65 -16.36
N LEU A 114 3.01 -12.98 -16.71
CA LEU A 114 3.12 -12.18 -17.93
C LEU A 114 3.46 -13.01 -19.19
N ASN A 115 3.58 -14.35 -19.06
CA ASN A 115 4.05 -15.23 -20.13
C ASN A 115 5.39 -14.79 -20.76
N LYS A 116 6.28 -14.22 -19.94
CA LYS A 116 7.65 -13.88 -20.35
C LYS A 116 8.57 -15.09 -20.18
N GLU A 117 9.60 -15.15 -21.01
CA GLU A 117 10.66 -16.15 -20.87
C GLU A 117 11.34 -16.01 -19.50
N GLU A 118 11.88 -17.12 -19.01
CA GLU A 118 12.61 -17.13 -17.76
C GLU A 118 13.88 -16.28 -17.91
N VAL A 119 14.02 -15.28 -17.04
CA VAL A 119 15.15 -14.36 -17.04
C VAL A 119 16.04 -14.71 -15.86
N ASP A 120 17.36 -14.73 -16.09
CA ASP A 120 18.37 -14.76 -15.04
C ASP A 120 18.19 -13.53 -14.14
N PHE A 121 17.70 -13.74 -12.91
CA PHE A 121 17.39 -12.66 -11.98
C PHE A 121 18.60 -11.77 -11.67
N SER A 122 19.82 -12.30 -11.79
CA SER A 122 21.05 -11.54 -11.54
C SER A 122 21.29 -10.44 -12.58
N ARG A 123 20.68 -10.56 -13.77
CA ARG A 123 20.73 -9.58 -14.85
C ARG A 123 19.54 -8.64 -14.86
N TYR A 124 18.60 -8.82 -13.93
CA TYR A 124 17.41 -7.99 -13.87
C TYR A 124 17.81 -6.60 -13.32
N PRO A 125 17.52 -5.48 -13.99
CA PRO A 125 18.05 -4.17 -13.58
C PRO A 125 17.71 -3.76 -12.14
N LEU A 126 16.48 -4.05 -11.69
CA LEU A 126 16.09 -3.79 -10.30
C LEU A 126 16.89 -4.62 -9.28
N TYR A 127 17.34 -5.83 -9.65
CA TYR A 127 18.19 -6.65 -8.79
C TYR A 127 19.54 -5.97 -8.57
N GLU A 128 20.15 -5.43 -9.63
CA GLU A 128 21.43 -4.71 -9.53
C GLU A 128 21.32 -3.51 -8.59
N SER A 129 20.28 -2.70 -8.73
CA SER A 129 20.03 -1.55 -7.85
C SER A 129 19.76 -1.98 -6.40
N LEU A 130 18.97 -3.05 -6.17
CA LEU A 130 18.70 -3.56 -4.82
C LEU A 130 19.91 -4.22 -4.17
N HIS A 131 20.75 -4.90 -4.95
CA HIS A 131 21.92 -5.62 -4.43
C HIS A 131 22.91 -4.66 -3.74
N LYS A 132 23.00 -3.41 -4.19
CA LYS A 132 23.77 -2.34 -3.53
C LYS A 132 23.34 -2.12 -2.06
N PHE A 133 22.08 -2.40 -1.73
CA PHE A 133 21.49 -2.19 -0.39
C PHE A 133 21.37 -3.47 0.45
N SER A 134 21.77 -4.63 -0.07
CA SER A 134 21.71 -5.91 0.65
C SER A 134 22.68 -5.95 1.84
N PHE A 135 22.38 -6.75 2.87
CA PHE A 135 23.24 -6.89 4.04
C PHE A 135 24.35 -7.93 3.79
N GLU A 136 25.48 -7.81 4.49
CA GLU A 136 26.47 -8.90 4.54
C GLU A 136 25.93 -10.09 5.34
N ARG A 137 25.14 -9.78 6.37
CA ARG A 137 24.44 -10.75 7.20
C ARG A 137 23.11 -10.16 7.61
N THR A 138 22.02 -10.79 7.19
CA THR A 138 20.67 -10.38 7.60
C THR A 138 20.53 -10.59 9.10
N PRO A 139 20.08 -9.57 9.86
CA PRO A 139 19.82 -9.69 11.28
C PRO A 139 18.75 -10.76 11.53
N GLY A 140 19.19 -11.91 12.03
CA GLY A 140 18.35 -13.06 12.25
C GLY A 140 17.94 -13.11 13.72
N ASN A 141 16.64 -12.93 13.97
CA ASN A 141 15.96 -13.23 15.23
C ASN A 141 16.17 -12.23 16.40
N PRO A 142 15.09 -11.68 17.02
CA PRO A 142 15.19 -10.72 18.13
C PRO A 142 15.93 -11.19 19.39
N GLU A 143 16.21 -12.49 19.55
CA GLU A 143 16.96 -13.00 20.71
C GLU A 143 18.49 -12.96 20.55
N GLU A 144 19.05 -12.88 19.33
CA GLU A 144 20.51 -12.84 19.12
C GLU A 144 21.09 -11.40 19.05
N GLU A 145 20.24 -10.36 19.04
CA GLU A 145 20.65 -9.01 18.61
C GLU A 145 20.50 -7.89 19.65
N ARG A 146 21.22 -8.00 20.77
CA ARG A 146 21.60 -6.80 21.53
C ARG A 146 23.04 -6.33 21.30
N GLU A 147 23.88 -7.11 20.62
CA GLU A 147 25.33 -6.80 20.53
C GLU A 147 25.92 -6.81 19.10
N LYS A 148 25.18 -7.22 18.06
CA LYS A 148 25.65 -7.17 16.67
C LYS A 148 24.67 -6.39 15.81
N SER A 149 24.87 -5.08 15.70
CA SER A 149 24.13 -4.27 14.72
C SER A 149 24.34 -4.85 13.32
N ALA A 150 23.25 -5.05 12.59
CA ALA A 150 23.27 -5.43 11.19
C ALA A 150 24.23 -4.51 10.42
N LYS A 151 25.35 -5.06 9.95
CA LYS A 151 26.28 -4.32 9.11
C LYS A 151 25.77 -4.41 7.68
N LEU A 152 25.36 -3.26 7.15
CA LEU A 152 25.14 -3.06 5.72
C LEU A 152 26.43 -3.38 4.96
N LYS A 153 26.30 -3.91 3.73
CA LYS A 153 27.44 -4.03 2.81
C LYS A 153 28.12 -2.68 2.60
N ASP A 154 27.31 -1.61 2.56
CA ASP A 154 27.82 -0.25 2.49
C ASP A 154 26.92 0.74 3.25
N PRO A 155 27.21 1.04 4.53
CA PRO A 155 26.48 2.05 5.28
C PRO A 155 26.72 3.48 4.75
N ALA A 156 27.71 3.70 3.88
CA ALA A 156 27.93 5.01 3.27
C ALA A 156 26.86 5.34 2.23
N LEU A 157 26.32 4.35 1.51
CA LEU A 157 25.26 4.56 0.52
C LEU A 157 23.97 5.13 1.12
N GLU A 158 23.62 4.73 2.34
CA GLU A 158 22.43 5.24 3.04
C GLU A 158 22.62 6.72 3.43
N ILE A 159 23.80 7.03 3.97
CA ILE A 159 24.21 8.39 4.30
C ILE A 159 24.32 9.26 3.03
N GLU A 160 24.79 8.69 1.93
CA GLU A 160 24.92 9.36 0.64
C GLU A 160 23.55 9.73 0.09
N TYR A 161 22.57 8.84 0.09
CA TYR A 161 21.21 9.15 -0.38
C TYR A 161 20.50 10.20 0.50
N GLU A 162 20.63 10.09 1.83
CA GLU A 162 20.05 11.08 2.75
C GLU A 162 20.66 12.47 2.55
N LYS A 163 21.96 12.53 2.20
CA LYS A 163 22.68 13.77 1.89
C LYS A 163 22.55 14.22 0.44
N MET A 164 22.07 13.35 -0.45
CA MET A 164 21.93 13.61 -1.87
C MET A 164 21.02 14.82 -2.07
N GLY A 165 21.53 15.82 -2.79
CA GLY A 165 20.77 17.02 -3.13
C GLY A 165 19.61 16.69 -4.08
N GLU A 166 18.63 17.59 -4.18
CA GLU A 166 17.50 17.43 -5.09
C GLU A 166 17.94 17.22 -6.54
N GLU A 167 18.96 17.95 -7.01
CA GLU A 167 19.51 17.80 -8.36
C GLU A 167 20.13 16.43 -8.63
N GLU A 168 20.73 15.80 -7.63
CA GLU A 168 21.34 14.47 -7.75
C GLU A 168 20.27 13.39 -7.73
N ARG A 169 19.23 13.54 -6.88
CA ARG A 169 18.08 12.63 -6.85
C ARG A 169 17.33 12.62 -8.18
N ASN A 170 17.23 13.77 -8.84
CA ASN A 170 16.59 13.89 -10.16
C ASN A 170 17.36 13.18 -11.28
N LYS A 171 18.62 12.78 -11.05
CA LYS A 171 19.41 11.98 -12.01
C LYS A 171 19.22 10.48 -11.84
N LEU A 172 18.54 10.04 -10.77
CA LEU A 172 18.26 8.62 -10.56
C LEU A 172 17.20 8.13 -11.53
N ASN A 173 17.42 6.94 -12.06
CA ASN A 173 16.41 6.25 -12.86
C ASN A 173 15.34 5.60 -11.94
N CYS A 174 14.26 5.10 -12.53
CA CYS A 174 13.18 4.46 -11.80
C CYS A 174 13.67 3.26 -10.97
N ASP A 175 14.57 2.44 -11.52
CA ASP A 175 15.04 1.22 -10.83
C ASP A 175 15.83 1.56 -9.56
N ASP A 176 16.69 2.59 -9.59
CA ASP A 176 17.39 3.09 -8.41
C ASP A 176 16.40 3.69 -7.40
N ILE A 177 15.42 4.46 -7.87
CA ILE A 177 14.38 5.05 -7.01
C ILE A 177 13.53 3.96 -6.32
N PHE A 178 13.11 2.94 -7.07
CA PHE A 178 12.37 1.80 -6.54
C PHE A 178 13.20 0.99 -5.55
N ALA A 179 14.50 0.79 -5.82
CA ALA A 179 15.39 0.13 -4.89
C ALA A 179 15.51 0.90 -3.56
N VAL A 180 15.61 2.22 -3.61
CA VAL A 180 15.64 3.07 -2.41
C VAL A 180 14.32 2.98 -1.63
N TYR A 181 13.17 3.05 -2.32
CA TYR A 181 11.86 2.91 -1.68
C TYR A 181 11.73 1.54 -0.97
N LEU A 182 12.06 0.45 -1.67
CA LEU A 182 12.04 -0.90 -1.13
C LEU A 182 13.01 -1.06 0.05
N ARG A 183 14.20 -0.46 -0.03
CA ARG A 183 15.15 -0.45 1.08
C ARG A 183 14.55 0.23 2.32
N GLN A 184 13.95 1.42 2.19
CA GLN A 184 13.32 2.10 3.32
C GLN A 184 12.13 1.32 3.89
N ALA A 185 11.35 0.67 3.03
CA ALA A 185 10.26 -0.19 3.46
C ALA A 185 10.77 -1.42 4.23
N SER A 186 11.86 -2.05 3.76
CA SER A 186 12.47 -3.25 4.37
C SER A 186 12.88 -3.05 5.84
N GLN A 187 13.21 -1.81 6.24
CA GLN A 187 13.54 -1.46 7.61
C GLN A 187 12.32 -1.40 8.54
N LYS A 188 11.11 -1.27 7.98
CA LYS A 188 9.86 -0.95 8.70
C LYS A 188 8.87 -2.10 8.69
N VAL A 189 9.02 -3.05 7.77
CA VAL A 189 8.03 -4.12 7.54
C VAL A 189 8.61 -5.52 7.73
N ASN A 190 7.74 -6.45 8.13
CA ASN A 190 8.06 -7.87 8.21
C ASN A 190 8.26 -8.48 6.81
N GLU A 191 8.92 -9.64 6.77
CA GLU A 191 9.27 -10.33 5.53
C GLU A 191 8.05 -10.66 4.66
N SER A 192 6.93 -11.06 5.26
CA SER A 192 5.74 -11.45 4.51
C SER A 192 5.15 -10.26 3.75
N PHE A 193 5.01 -9.11 4.42
CA PHE A 193 4.55 -7.89 3.78
C PHE A 193 5.60 -7.31 2.83
N TYR A 194 6.89 -7.45 3.14
CA TYR A 194 7.97 -7.04 2.24
C TYR A 194 7.89 -7.75 0.88
N LYS A 195 7.71 -9.07 0.87
CA LYS A 195 7.54 -9.85 -0.37
C LYS A 195 6.32 -9.40 -1.18
N LEU A 196 5.22 -9.05 -0.51
CA LEU A 196 4.03 -8.50 -1.17
C LEU A 196 4.36 -7.15 -1.85
N LEU A 197 5.05 -6.26 -1.13
CA LEU A 197 5.46 -4.95 -1.64
C LEU A 197 6.48 -5.06 -2.79
N LEU A 198 7.47 -5.96 -2.66
CA LEU A 198 8.46 -6.24 -3.69
C LEU A 198 7.78 -6.72 -4.98
N LYS A 199 6.86 -7.68 -4.84
CA LYS A 199 6.05 -8.17 -5.96
C LYS A 199 5.27 -7.04 -6.63
N PHE A 200 4.64 -6.17 -5.84
CA PHE A 200 3.93 -4.99 -6.33
C PHE A 200 4.86 -4.07 -7.14
N ILE A 201 6.06 -3.77 -6.66
CA ILE A 201 7.02 -2.92 -7.37
C ILE A 201 7.50 -3.56 -8.68
N ILE A 202 7.74 -4.88 -8.71
CA ILE A 202 8.08 -5.58 -9.96
C ILE A 202 6.94 -5.45 -10.98
N ILE A 203 5.68 -5.66 -10.55
CA ILE A 203 4.50 -5.49 -11.42
C ILE A 203 4.39 -4.04 -11.92
N TYR A 204 4.62 -3.07 -11.03
CA TYR A 204 4.60 -1.66 -11.37
C TYR A 204 5.65 -1.34 -12.43
N ARG A 205 6.89 -1.79 -12.23
CA ARG A 205 7.99 -1.64 -13.18
C ARG A 205 7.63 -2.20 -14.56
N GLU A 206 7.06 -3.40 -14.61
CA GLU A 206 6.65 -4.04 -15.87
C GLU A 206 5.53 -3.26 -16.58
N CYS A 207 4.59 -2.72 -15.81
CA CYS A 207 3.56 -1.80 -16.32
C CYS A 207 4.20 -0.51 -16.87
N ALA A 208 5.15 0.07 -16.12
CA ALA A 208 5.85 1.28 -16.50
C ALA A 208 6.68 1.08 -17.78
N ASN A 209 7.38 -0.04 -17.93
CA ASN A 209 8.11 -0.36 -19.16
C ASN A 209 7.20 -0.54 -20.37
N LYS A 210 5.97 -1.05 -20.18
CA LYS A 210 4.99 -1.24 -21.27
C LYS A 210 4.38 0.09 -21.74
N LEU A 211 4.17 1.04 -20.83
CA LEU A 211 3.42 2.27 -21.07
C LEU A 211 4.31 3.50 -21.25
N GLY A 212 5.48 3.52 -20.62
CA GLY A 212 6.41 4.65 -20.55
C GLY A 212 6.81 5.20 -21.91
N PRO A 213 7.16 4.37 -22.91
CA PRO A 213 7.47 4.86 -24.25
C PRO A 213 6.34 5.69 -24.87
N LYS A 214 5.08 5.32 -24.64
CA LYS A 214 3.91 6.04 -25.18
C LYS A 214 3.73 7.42 -24.54
N LEU A 215 4.10 7.57 -23.27
CA LEU A 215 4.03 8.84 -22.56
C LEU A 215 5.16 9.79 -22.98
N ALA A 216 6.35 9.23 -23.24
CA ALA A 216 7.47 10.01 -23.76
C ALA A 216 7.14 10.62 -25.14
N ASP A 217 6.52 9.82 -26.03
CA ASP A 217 6.13 10.28 -27.37
C ASP A 217 5.07 11.41 -27.33
N SER A 218 4.13 11.36 -26.38
CA SER A 218 3.12 12.43 -26.25
C SER A 218 3.69 13.76 -25.80
N ASP A 219 4.70 13.75 -24.92
CA ASP A 219 5.31 14.98 -24.42
C ASP A 219 6.13 15.71 -25.51
N ASP A 220 6.73 14.97 -26.44
CA ASP A 220 7.49 15.55 -27.56
C ASP A 220 6.56 16.20 -28.60
N ILE A 221 5.38 15.62 -28.84
CA ILE A 221 4.36 16.19 -29.73
C ILE A 221 3.83 17.51 -29.16
N ASP A 222 3.54 17.58 -27.88
CA ASP A 222 3.04 18.81 -27.24
C ASP A 222 4.09 19.93 -27.24
N LYS A 223 5.37 19.59 -27.01
CA LYS A 223 6.47 20.57 -27.11
C LYS A 223 6.70 21.08 -28.54
N SER A 224 6.47 20.26 -29.55
CA SER A 224 6.60 20.67 -30.96
C SER A 224 5.43 21.55 -31.43
N SER A 225 4.24 21.34 -30.88
CA SER A 225 3.02 22.08 -31.22
C SER A 225 3.01 23.52 -30.70
N VAL A 226 3.76 23.80 -29.62
CA VAL A 226 3.85 25.13 -28.99
C VAL A 226 4.93 26.04 -29.62
N LYS A 227 5.78 25.53 -30.53
CA LYS A 227 6.87 26.31 -31.16
C LYS A 227 6.54 26.94 -32.51
N ASN A 228 5.32 26.79 -33.04
CA ASN A 228 4.91 27.46 -34.27
C ASN A 228 4.46 28.91 -34.02
N GLU A 229 5.31 29.73 -33.41
CA GLU A 229 5.15 31.20 -33.46
C GLU A 229 6.40 31.97 -32.98
N THR A 230 7.63 31.64 -33.42
CA THR A 230 8.68 32.68 -33.62
C THR A 230 9.95 32.17 -34.31
N THR A 231 10.25 32.83 -35.44
CA THR A 231 11.57 33.15 -36.02
C THR A 231 12.49 32.03 -36.55
N GLU A 232 12.59 32.02 -37.87
CA GLU A 232 13.73 31.59 -38.69
C GLU A 232 15.06 32.13 -38.13
N SER A 233 15.98 31.24 -37.77
CA SER A 233 17.43 31.45 -37.96
C SER A 233 18.13 30.10 -37.96
N SER A 234 18.79 29.84 -39.08
CA SER A 234 19.68 28.72 -39.33
C SER A 234 20.85 28.66 -38.35
N ASP A 235 21.11 27.47 -37.79
CA ASP A 235 22.50 27.07 -37.50
C ASP A 235 22.67 25.56 -37.71
N LYS A 236 23.41 25.22 -38.76
CA LYS A 236 23.81 23.85 -39.11
C LYS A 236 25.04 23.51 -38.28
N PHE A 237 24.84 22.77 -37.18
CA PHE A 237 25.94 22.10 -36.49
C PHE A 237 25.86 20.60 -36.82
N GLU A 238 26.71 20.16 -37.74
CA GLU A 238 26.91 18.75 -38.07
C GLU A 238 27.46 18.01 -36.85
N ARG A 239 26.65 17.13 -36.27
CA ARG A 239 27.04 16.31 -35.11
C ARG A 239 27.37 14.90 -35.59
N SER A 240 28.67 14.62 -35.54
CA SER A 240 29.38 13.37 -35.78
C SER A 240 28.70 12.13 -35.19
N ASP A 241 28.80 11.03 -35.94
CA ASP A 241 28.77 9.61 -35.50
C ASP A 241 27.85 9.29 -34.32
N LYS A 242 26.55 9.27 -34.58
CA LYS A 242 25.60 8.53 -33.73
C LYS A 242 25.79 7.05 -34.00
N CYS A 243 26.31 6.32 -33.01
CA CYS A 243 26.03 4.90 -32.89
C CYS A 243 24.50 4.78 -32.78
N GLU A 244 23.84 4.18 -33.77
CA GLU A 244 22.41 3.89 -33.73
C GLU A 244 22.16 2.84 -32.64
N ILE A 245 21.99 3.31 -31.40
CA ILE A 245 21.50 2.46 -30.31
C ILE A 245 20.03 2.21 -30.60
N ASP A 246 19.66 0.94 -30.76
CA ASP A 246 18.27 0.53 -30.90
C ASP A 246 17.53 0.70 -29.57
N TYR A 247 16.92 1.87 -29.39
CA TYR A 247 16.14 2.22 -28.21
C TYR A 247 14.90 1.32 -28.00
N SER A 248 14.52 0.49 -28.97
CA SER A 248 13.39 -0.44 -28.81
C SER A 248 13.66 -1.57 -27.80
N GLN A 249 14.93 -1.78 -27.43
CA GLN A 249 15.34 -2.82 -26.48
C GLN A 249 15.65 -2.31 -25.07
N ILE A 250 15.60 -1.00 -24.83
CA ILE A 250 15.95 -0.42 -23.54
C ILE A 250 14.69 -0.21 -22.71
N ASP A 251 14.65 -0.84 -21.53
CA ASP A 251 13.59 -0.68 -20.55
C ASP A 251 13.46 0.79 -20.09
N PHE A 252 12.25 1.36 -20.18
CA PHE A 252 11.95 2.72 -19.74
C PHE A 252 12.49 3.04 -18.34
N CYS A 253 12.29 2.13 -17.38
CA CYS A 253 12.68 2.30 -15.98
C CYS A 253 14.21 2.36 -15.75
N THR A 254 15.01 1.88 -16.70
CA THR A 254 16.48 1.91 -16.60
C THR A 254 17.09 3.25 -16.99
N VAL A 255 16.33 4.08 -17.74
CA VAL A 255 16.81 5.35 -18.29
C VAL A 255 16.09 6.54 -17.67
N ASN A 256 14.78 6.42 -17.46
CA ASN A 256 13.94 7.55 -17.06
C ASN A 256 13.81 7.64 -15.55
N ASN A 257 13.66 8.86 -15.05
CA ASN A 257 13.35 9.14 -13.66
C ASN A 257 11.90 8.74 -13.31
N ALA A 258 11.53 8.85 -12.03
CA ALA A 258 10.21 8.49 -11.56
C ALA A 258 9.14 9.61 -11.68
N GLU A 259 9.42 10.70 -12.40
CA GLU A 259 8.54 11.88 -12.42
C GLU A 259 7.14 11.54 -12.94
N LYS A 260 7.08 10.69 -13.98
CA LYS A 260 5.86 10.26 -14.67
C LYS A 260 5.17 9.05 -14.05
N ILE A 261 5.78 8.42 -13.06
CA ILE A 261 5.24 7.22 -12.41
C ILE A 261 3.80 7.42 -11.89
N PRO A 262 3.43 8.54 -11.24
CA PRO A 262 2.06 8.75 -10.77
C PRO A 262 0.99 8.80 -11.87
N GLU A 263 1.35 9.19 -13.09
CA GLU A 263 0.41 9.26 -14.23
C GLU A 263 -0.04 7.86 -14.68
N MET A 264 0.77 6.84 -14.37
CA MET A 264 0.59 5.45 -14.78
C MET A 264 -0.25 4.63 -13.79
N CYS A 265 -0.57 5.18 -12.62
CA CYS A 265 -1.26 4.48 -11.54
C CYS A 265 -2.62 3.92 -11.96
N ASN A 266 -3.41 4.71 -12.70
CA ASN A 266 -4.75 4.28 -13.11
C ASN A 266 -4.65 3.08 -14.04
N GLU A 267 -3.81 3.16 -15.08
CA GLU A 267 -3.62 2.08 -16.04
C GLU A 267 -3.07 0.81 -15.38
N LEU A 268 -2.17 0.94 -14.40
CA LEU A 268 -1.71 -0.18 -13.59
C LEU A 268 -2.89 -0.91 -12.93
N ILE A 269 -3.72 -0.17 -12.18
CA ILE A 269 -4.76 -0.78 -11.34
C ILE A 269 -5.96 -1.25 -12.16
N THR A 270 -6.38 -0.50 -13.18
CA THR A 270 -7.61 -0.76 -13.93
C THR A 270 -7.40 -1.60 -15.18
N VAL A 271 -6.18 -1.66 -15.72
CA VAL A 271 -5.92 -2.42 -16.95
C VAL A 271 -4.90 -3.51 -16.67
N PHE A 272 -3.68 -3.14 -16.30
CA PHE A 272 -2.56 -4.09 -16.21
C PHE A 272 -2.80 -5.21 -15.18
N MET A 273 -3.34 -4.87 -14.01
CA MET A 273 -3.67 -5.82 -12.95
C MET A 273 -5.00 -6.54 -13.13
N GLU A 274 -5.89 -6.07 -14.02
CA GLU A 274 -7.13 -6.79 -14.36
C GLU A 274 -6.87 -7.92 -15.35
N ASP A 275 -5.91 -7.70 -16.27
CA ASP A 275 -5.52 -8.69 -17.28
C ASP A 275 -4.76 -9.90 -16.71
N HIS A 276 -4.19 -9.79 -15.51
CA HIS A 276 -3.30 -10.80 -14.94
C HIS A 276 -3.55 -11.01 -13.44
N SER A 277 -3.59 -12.28 -13.01
CA SER A 277 -3.73 -12.60 -11.59
C SER A 277 -2.38 -12.69 -10.90
N PHE A 278 -1.93 -11.58 -10.32
CA PHE A 278 -0.68 -11.54 -9.56
C PHE A 278 -0.84 -11.95 -8.09
N GLY A 279 -2.02 -12.38 -7.64
CA GLY A 279 -2.25 -12.73 -6.24
C GLY A 279 -2.04 -11.58 -5.25
N ILE A 280 -2.20 -10.33 -5.70
CA ILE A 280 -2.27 -9.13 -4.87
C ILE A 280 -3.72 -8.66 -4.90
N ASP A 281 -4.32 -8.42 -3.73
CA ASP A 281 -5.68 -7.88 -3.69
C ASP A 281 -5.71 -6.45 -4.26
N ARG A 282 -6.78 -6.10 -4.98
CA ARG A 282 -6.90 -4.78 -5.59
C ARG A 282 -6.82 -3.66 -4.54
N ALA A 283 -7.39 -3.85 -3.35
CA ALA A 283 -7.33 -2.86 -2.30
C ALA A 283 -5.89 -2.65 -1.79
N ASP A 284 -5.13 -3.74 -1.66
CA ASP A 284 -3.71 -3.65 -1.26
C ASP A 284 -2.89 -2.96 -2.35
N ALA A 285 -3.13 -3.27 -3.62
CA ALA A 285 -2.46 -2.61 -4.74
C ALA A 285 -2.74 -1.10 -4.77
N ILE A 286 -3.98 -0.68 -4.53
CA ILE A 286 -4.35 0.74 -4.42
C ILE A 286 -3.62 1.40 -3.24
N ASP A 287 -3.61 0.77 -2.07
CA ASP A 287 -2.97 1.33 -0.89
C ASP A 287 -1.44 1.44 -1.06
N MET A 288 -0.79 0.42 -1.64
CA MET A 288 0.63 0.46 -2.00
C MET A 288 0.95 1.52 -3.06
N THR A 289 0.07 1.70 -4.05
CA THR A 289 0.21 2.76 -5.07
C THR A 289 0.15 4.14 -4.43
N ARG A 290 -0.81 4.37 -3.53
CA ARG A 290 -0.92 5.64 -2.80
C ARG A 290 0.30 5.89 -1.92
N ASN A 291 0.78 4.86 -1.22
CA ASN A 291 1.98 4.97 -0.39
C ASN A 291 3.21 5.33 -1.24
N LEU A 292 3.44 4.63 -2.35
CA LEU A 292 4.54 4.89 -3.28
C LEU A 292 4.47 6.32 -3.84
N CYS A 293 3.32 6.74 -4.38
CA CYS A 293 3.19 8.08 -4.97
C CYS A 293 3.33 9.20 -3.94
N SER A 294 2.81 9.00 -2.73
CA SER A 294 3.03 9.94 -1.63
C SER A 294 4.52 10.01 -1.26
N TRP A 295 5.20 8.88 -1.22
CA TRP A 295 6.62 8.82 -0.93
C TRP A 295 7.46 9.52 -2.01
N LEU A 296 7.16 9.30 -3.30
CA LEU A 296 7.82 9.97 -4.41
C LEU A 296 7.66 11.49 -4.31
N TYR A 297 6.43 11.96 -4.03
CA TYR A 297 6.13 13.38 -3.87
C TYR A 297 6.88 14.00 -2.69
N THR A 298 6.87 13.35 -1.52
CA THR A 298 7.56 13.84 -0.32
C THR A 298 9.08 13.90 -0.51
N ASN A 299 9.65 13.07 -1.39
CA ASN A 299 11.08 13.07 -1.69
C ASN A 299 11.46 13.95 -2.89
N SER A 300 10.53 14.76 -3.41
CA SER A 300 10.71 15.62 -4.59
C SER A 300 11.11 14.87 -5.87
N LEU A 301 10.74 13.59 -5.98
CA LEU A 301 11.00 12.75 -7.16
C LEU A 301 9.91 12.88 -8.22
N THR A 302 8.82 13.58 -7.89
CA THR A 302 7.73 13.93 -8.80
C THR A 302 7.02 15.18 -8.32
N CYS A 303 6.56 16.01 -9.25
CA CYS A 303 5.67 17.14 -8.97
C CYS A 303 4.19 16.70 -8.88
N SER A 304 3.87 15.50 -9.36
CA SER A 304 2.50 15.00 -9.48
C SER A 304 2.03 14.40 -8.17
N LYS A 305 1.11 15.09 -7.49
CA LYS A 305 0.44 14.58 -6.30
C LYS A 305 -0.80 13.79 -6.69
N LEU A 306 -0.83 12.50 -6.36
CA LEU A 306 -2.01 11.66 -6.55
C LEU A 306 -3.15 12.17 -5.67
N SER A 307 -4.26 12.59 -6.30
CA SER A 307 -5.49 12.98 -5.62
C SER A 307 -6.58 11.97 -5.97
N MET A 308 -6.98 11.16 -5.01
CA MET A 308 -8.10 10.23 -5.18
C MET A 308 -9.37 10.92 -4.67
N ALA A 309 -10.42 10.97 -5.50
CA ALA A 309 -11.75 11.39 -5.06
C ALA A 309 -12.24 10.39 -3.99
N GLY A 310 -12.43 10.88 -2.76
CA GLY A 310 -12.83 10.08 -1.60
C GLY A 310 -14.31 9.67 -1.58
#